data_AF-A0A235ISN2-F1
#
_entry.id   AF-A0A235ISN2-F1
#
_cell.length_a   1.000
_cell.length_b   1.000
_cell.length_c   1.000
_cell.angle_alpha   90.00
_cell.angle_beta   90.00
_cell.angle_gamma   90.00
#
_symmetry.space_group_name_H-M   'P 1'
#
loop_
_entity.id
_entity.type
_entity.pdbx_description
1 polymer ?
#
loop_
_entity_poly.entity_id
_entity_poly.type
_entity_poly.pdbx_seq_one_letter_code
_entity_poly.pdbx_strand_id
1 'polypeptide(L)'
;MLTMILCAFCGWTIMILFIGSVWLTIKKGIIHLKTLHKIPCSGCEYFTNDYRLKCTVHPKKACSEEAIACIDFEPKTSACNACQKGRRKLC
;
A
#
# COMPACT_ATOMS: atom_id res chain seq x y z
N MET A 1 18.99 -48.32 -4.72
CA MET A 1 19.03 -47.44 -5.91
C MET A 1 17.68 -46.81 -6.22
N LEU A 2 16.60 -47.57 -6.39
CA LEU A 2 15.26 -47.03 -6.75
C LEU A 2 14.71 -46.02 -5.73
N THR A 3 14.84 -46.30 -4.43
CA THR A 3 14.37 -45.43 -3.34
C THR A 3 15.07 -44.07 -3.29
N MET A 4 16.38 -44.03 -3.58
CA MET A 4 17.15 -42.79 -3.65
C MET A 4 16.67 -41.90 -4.80
N ILE A 5 16.38 -42.52 -5.95
CA ILE A 5 15.88 -41.82 -7.13
C ILE A 5 14.50 -41.22 -6.83
N LEU A 6 13.59 -42.00 -6.24
CA LEU A 6 12.26 -41.53 -5.86
C LEU A 6 12.31 -40.35 -4.87
N CYS A 7 13.17 -40.44 -3.84
CA CYS A 7 13.33 -39.37 -2.85
C CYS A 7 13.86 -38.07 -3.50
N ALA A 8 14.82 -38.17 -4.41
CA ALA A 8 15.32 -37.02 -5.14
C ALA A 8 14.20 -36.33 -5.94
N PHE A 9 13.42 -37.09 -6.72
CA PHE A 9 12.29 -36.52 -7.47
C PHE A 9 11.26 -35.84 -6.56
N CYS A 10 10.88 -36.47 -5.45
CA CYS A 10 9.96 -35.87 -4.48
C CYS A 10 10.52 -34.59 -3.84
N GLY A 11 11.81 -34.55 -3.52
CA GLY A 11 12.45 -33.35 -3.00
C GLY A 11 12.41 -32.20 -4.00
N TRP A 12 12.75 -32.47 -5.26
CA TRP A 12 12.70 -31.47 -6.33
C TRP A 12 11.29 -30.97 -6.60
N THR A 13 10.27 -31.84 -6.61
CA THR A 13 8.88 -31.41 -6.81
C THR A 13 8.42 -30.49 -5.68
N ILE A 14 8.70 -30.85 -4.42
CA ILE A 14 8.38 -30.01 -3.26
C ILE A 14 9.11 -28.66 -3.35
N MET A 15 10.39 -28.66 -3.70
CA MET A 15 11.17 -27.43 -3.86
C MET A 15 10.60 -26.53 -4.96
N ILE A 16 10.24 -27.08 -6.12
CA ILE A 16 9.64 -26.32 -7.22
C ILE A 16 8.29 -25.75 -6.81
N LEU A 17 7.44 -26.54 -6.14
CA LEU A 17 6.16 -26.08 -5.62
C LEU A 17 6.33 -24.95 -4.59
N PHE A 18 7.29 -25.09 -3.68
CA PHE A 18 7.60 -24.08 -2.69
C PHE A 18 8.03 -22.77 -3.35
N ILE A 19 9.01 -22.82 -4.26
CA ILE A 19 9.48 -21.65 -5.01
C ILE A 19 8.33 -21.00 -5.78
N GLY A 20 7.48 -21.79 -6.45
CA GLY A 20 6.31 -21.29 -7.17
C GLY A 20 5.32 -20.56 -6.25
N SER A 21 5.03 -21.12 -5.08
CA SER A 21 4.13 -20.50 -4.10
C SER A 21 4.67 -19.18 -3.54
N VAL A 22 5.98 -19.13 -3.26
CA VAL A 22 6.66 -17.90 -2.81
C VAL A 22 6.60 -16.85 -3.90
N TRP A 23 6.89 -17.21 -5.15
CA TRP A 23 6.84 -16.29 -6.28
C TRP A 23 5.45 -15.69 -6.51
N LEU A 24 4.40 -16.52 -6.45
CA LEU A 24 3.02 -16.07 -6.56
C LEU A 24 2.65 -15.07 -5.45
N THR A 25 3.10 -15.33 -4.23
CA THR A 25 2.86 -14.45 -3.08
C THR A 25 3.57 -13.11 -3.24
N ILE A 26 4.84 -13.11 -3.66
CA ILE A 26 5.61 -11.89 -3.94
C ILE A 26 4.94 -11.08 -5.04
N LYS A 27 4.53 -11.72 -6.14
CA LYS A 27 3.86 -11.05 -7.25
C LYS A 27 2.57 -10.36 -6.81
N LYS A 28 1.77 -11.02 -5.97
CA LYS A 28 0.56 -10.43 -5.37
C LYS A 28 0.89 -9.22 -4.49
N GLY A 29 1.92 -9.33 -3.64
CA GLY A 29 2.39 -8.23 -2.81
C GLY A 29 2.80 -7.00 -3.63
N ILE A 30 3.57 -7.20 -4.71
CA ILE A 30 3.98 -6.10 -5.60
C ILE A 30 2.78 -5.42 -6.26
N ILE A 31 1.78 -6.18 -6.72
CA ILE A 31 0.57 -5.62 -7.32
C ILE A 31 -0.20 -4.79 -6.28
N HIS A 32 -0.34 -5.29 -5.06
CA HIS A 32 -1.01 -4.58 -3.98
C HIS A 32 -0.28 -3.27 -3.61
N LEU A 33 1.05 -3.30 -3.51
CA LEU A 33 1.86 -2.11 -3.29
C LEU A 33 1.71 -1.09 -4.42
N LYS A 34 1.67 -1.54 -5.68
CA LYS A 34 1.38 -0.67 -6.83
C LYS A 34 0.01 -0.03 -6.72
N THR A 35 -1.02 -0.76 -6.29
CA THR A 35 -2.36 -0.20 -6.05
C THR A 35 -2.35 0.83 -4.94
N LEU A 36 -1.66 0.56 -3.82
CA LEU A 36 -1.50 1.52 -2.73
C LEU A 36 -0.79 2.81 -3.19
N HIS A 37 0.24 2.69 -4.03
CA HIS A 37 0.96 3.85 -4.57
C HIS A 37 0.13 4.68 -5.57
N LYS A 38 -0.95 4.13 -6.13
CA LYS A 38 -1.91 4.88 -6.94
C LYS A 38 -2.82 5.78 -6.09
N ILE A 39 -2.86 5.60 -4.77
CA ILE A 39 -3.73 6.38 -3.88
C ILE A 39 -3.05 7.74 -3.61
N PRO A 40 -3.62 8.87 -4.07
CA PRO A 40 -2.97 10.16 -4.01
C PRO A 40 -3.09 10.87 -2.64
N CYS A 41 -3.72 10.25 -1.64
CA CYS A 41 -4.06 10.89 -0.36
C CYS A 41 -2.86 11.50 0.37
N SER A 42 -1.68 10.87 0.36
CA SER A 42 -0.49 11.37 1.06
C SER A 42 -0.03 12.74 0.55
N GLY A 43 -0.27 13.01 -0.74
CA GLY A 43 0.04 14.27 -1.42
C GLY A 43 -1.08 15.30 -1.42
N CYS A 44 -2.24 15.00 -0.81
CA CYS A 44 -3.41 15.87 -0.82
C CYS A 44 -3.38 16.92 0.31
N GLU A 45 -3.78 18.17 0.07
CA GLU A 45 -3.81 19.24 1.07
C GLU A 45 -4.73 18.91 2.26
N TYR A 46 -5.86 18.23 2.00
CA TYR A 46 -6.85 17.84 3.00
C TYR A 46 -6.45 16.62 3.85
N PHE A 47 -5.28 16.03 3.60
CA PHE A 47 -4.79 14.87 4.33
C PHE A 47 -4.11 15.27 5.65
N THR A 48 -4.72 14.86 6.75
CA THR A 48 -4.34 15.22 8.12
C THR A 48 -3.45 14.19 8.80
N ASN A 49 -3.26 13.01 8.20
CA ASN A 49 -2.45 11.90 8.74
C ASN A 49 -2.84 11.46 10.17
N ASP A 50 -4.07 11.73 10.60
CA ASP A 50 -4.62 11.29 11.88
C ASP A 50 -5.44 10.01 11.65
N TYR A 51 -5.30 9.02 12.54
CA TYR A 51 -6.03 7.75 12.44
C TYR A 51 -7.56 7.96 12.53
N ARG A 52 -8.01 8.91 13.34
CA ARG A 52 -9.44 9.21 13.56
C ARG A 52 -10.03 10.04 12.43
N LEU A 53 -9.22 10.92 11.85
CA LEU A 53 -9.62 11.80 10.77
C LEU A 53 -8.49 11.81 9.73
N LYS A 54 -8.54 10.89 8.77
CA LYS A 54 -7.50 10.74 7.74
C LYS A 54 -7.56 11.87 6.69
N CYS A 55 -8.77 12.26 6.30
CA CYS A 55 -9.05 13.35 5.37
C CYS A 55 -10.22 14.18 5.92
N THR A 56 -10.18 15.50 5.73
CA THR A 56 -11.26 16.40 6.19
C THR A 56 -12.50 16.35 5.32
N VAL A 57 -12.38 15.98 4.04
CA VAL A 57 -13.51 15.92 3.08
C VAL A 57 -14.16 14.52 3.10
N HIS A 58 -13.34 13.47 2.95
CA HIS A 58 -13.80 12.07 2.88
C HIS A 58 -13.09 11.19 3.91
N PRO A 59 -13.39 11.33 5.21
CA PRO A 59 -12.67 10.60 6.27
C PRO A 59 -12.80 9.08 6.18
N LYS A 60 -13.90 8.56 5.62
CA LYS A 60 -14.13 7.12 5.46
C LYS A 60 -13.43 6.51 4.24
N LYS A 61 -13.20 7.30 3.18
CA LYS A 61 -12.64 6.83 1.90
C LYS A 61 -11.12 7.02 1.79
N ALA A 62 -10.56 7.91 2.61
CA ALA A 62 -9.13 8.22 2.58
C ALA A 62 -8.24 6.98 2.80
N CYS A 63 -7.12 6.92 2.06
CA CYS A 63 -6.15 5.82 2.11
C CYS A 63 -6.74 4.45 1.72
N SER A 64 -7.83 4.42 0.94
CA SER A 64 -8.42 3.21 0.38
C SER A 64 -8.35 3.24 -1.16
N GLU A 65 -8.64 2.11 -1.79
CA GLU A 65 -8.68 1.99 -3.25
C GLU A 65 -9.75 2.90 -3.88
N GLU A 66 -10.81 3.27 -3.13
CA GLU A 66 -11.83 4.22 -3.58
C GLU A 66 -11.27 5.63 -3.79
N ALA A 67 -10.13 5.96 -3.18
CA ALA A 67 -9.52 7.29 -3.27
C ALA A 67 -8.57 7.46 -4.47
N ILE A 68 -8.31 6.42 -5.27
CA ILE A 68 -7.40 6.47 -6.43
C ILE A 68 -7.80 7.57 -7.43
N ALA A 69 -9.10 7.82 -7.59
CA ALA A 69 -9.66 8.86 -8.46
C ALA A 69 -10.47 9.88 -7.66
N CYS A 70 -9.96 10.31 -6.50
CA CYS A 70 -10.62 11.30 -5.66
C CYS A 70 -10.81 12.63 -6.41
N ILE A 71 -12.07 13.08 -6.52
CA ILE A 71 -12.44 14.30 -7.25
C ILE A 71 -11.96 15.57 -6.52
N ASP A 72 -11.94 15.51 -5.19
CA ASP A 72 -11.49 16.62 -4.32
C ASP A 72 -9.97 16.61 -4.07
N PHE A 73 -9.20 15.93 -4.92
CA PHE A 73 -7.75 15.87 -4.77
C PHE A 73 -7.12 17.23 -5.12
N GLU A 74 -6.53 17.87 -4.12
CA GLU A 74 -5.75 19.09 -4.28
C GLU A 74 -4.29 18.81 -3.88
N PRO A 75 -3.29 19.04 -4.75
CA PRO A 75 -1.89 18.76 -4.43
C PRO A 75 -1.40 19.71 -3.32
N LYS A 76 -0.62 19.17 -2.37
CA LYS A 76 0.08 19.98 -1.36
C LYS A 76 1.01 20.98 -2.03
N THR A 77 0.57 22.23 -2.15
CA THR A 77 1.43 23.32 -2.63
C THR A 77 2.33 23.81 -1.48
N SER A 78 3.60 24.08 -1.76
CA SER A 78 4.54 24.67 -0.80
C SER A 78 4.27 26.16 -0.53
N ALA A 79 3.31 26.75 -1.24
CA ALA A 79 3.04 28.19 -1.25
C ALA A 79 2.13 28.68 -0.11
N CYS A 80 1.42 27.80 0.61
CA CYS A 80 0.59 28.20 1.76
C CYS A 80 1.01 27.52 3.07
N ASN A 81 2.32 27.56 3.38
CA ASN A 81 2.83 27.23 4.73
C ASN A 81 2.34 28.18 5.84
N ALA A 82 1.68 29.29 5.50
CA ALA A 82 1.16 30.26 6.48
C ALA A 82 -0.03 29.71 7.30
N CYS A 83 -0.87 28.82 6.76
CA CYS A 83 -2.06 28.31 7.46
C CYS A 83 -1.79 27.05 8.33
N GLN A 84 -0.81 26.22 7.97
CA GLN A 84 -0.56 24.95 8.70
C GLN A 84 0.16 25.11 10.04
N LYS A 85 0.91 26.21 10.24
CA LYS A 85 1.76 26.38 11.43
C LYS A 85 0.97 26.68 12.71
N GLY A 86 -0.30 27.07 12.59
CA GLY A 86 -1.16 27.41 13.74
C GLY A 86 -1.78 26.22 14.48
N ARG A 87 -1.91 25.04 13.85
CA ARG A 87 -2.65 23.89 14.43
C ARG A 87 -1.79 22.83 15.13
N ARG A 88 -0.46 22.83 14.94
CA ARG A 88 0.45 21.88 15.62
C ARG A 88 0.85 22.28 17.05
N LYS A 89 0.36 23.42 17.56
CA LYS A 89 0.65 23.91 18.91
C LYS A 89 -0.48 23.69 19.92
N LEU A 90 -1.46 22.82 19.62
CA LEU A 90 -2.54 22.49 20.55
C LEU A 90 -2.50 21.00 20.94
N CYS A 91 -1.38 20.60 21.54
CA CYS A 91 -1.24 19.55 22.55
C CYS A 91 -0.04 19.92 23.42
#